data_AF-A0A4V4HG45-F1
#
_entry.id   AF-A0A4V4HG45-F1
#
_cell.length_a   1.000
_cell.length_b   1.000
_cell.length_c   1.000
_cell.angle_alpha   90.00
_cell.angle_beta   90.00
_cell.angle_gamma   90.00
#
_symmetry.space_group_name_H-M   'P 1'
#
loop_
_entity.id
_entity.type
_entity.pdbx_description
1 polymer ?
#
loop_
_entity_poly.entity_id
_entity_poly.type
_entity_poly.pdbx_seq_one_letter_code
_entity_poly.pdbx_strand_id
1 'polypeptide(L)'
;MPVHRTKKRASSVDEIESKPKKPRASQKTPTKEQKEINVAKEKQEARKALRQAKKEWETSLEQWDQDEEFQWPTGTLAMYKSDARSSYSLTDTDLSSLPHESISNSPKAFYRYDDIKDLAAQKLEKGAMKEGYELPETKESSQIRLFKKTIQDERRNADKRVTANWSDLGFVYVRMIDAYASGAWESKRKKDSLKETKGEGSSSSSSKT
;
A
#
# COMPACT_ATOMS: atom_id res chain seq x y z
N MET A 1 -28.93 38.04 -53.46
CA MET A 1 -28.56 39.30 -52.79
C MET A 1 -29.60 40.36 -53.15
N PRO A 2 -30.16 41.19 -52.25
CA PRO A 2 -30.39 41.08 -50.81
C PRO A 2 -31.90 41.28 -50.45
N VAL A 3 -32.38 40.75 -49.32
CA VAL A 3 -33.59 41.30 -48.68
C VAL A 3 -33.22 41.66 -47.25
N HIS A 4 -32.80 42.92 -47.08
CA HIS A 4 -32.71 43.55 -45.79
C HIS A 4 -34.13 43.85 -45.32
N ARG A 5 -34.61 43.13 -44.30
CA ARG A 5 -35.76 43.60 -43.51
C ARG A 5 -35.29 43.95 -42.12
N THR A 6 -35.11 45.25 -41.94
CA THR A 6 -34.70 45.93 -40.71
C THR A 6 -35.84 45.94 -39.68
N LYS A 7 -35.45 45.78 -38.41
CA LYS A 7 -36.27 45.97 -37.20
C LYS A 7 -36.74 47.44 -37.09
N LYS A 8 -37.99 47.66 -36.67
CA LYS A 8 -38.36 48.77 -35.79
C LYS A 8 -39.37 48.32 -34.71
N ARG A 9 -38.92 48.42 -33.45
CA ARG A 9 -39.67 48.68 -32.20
C ARG A 9 -40.48 49.99 -32.36
N ALA A 10 -41.49 50.39 -31.59
CA ALA A 10 -42.29 49.98 -30.41
C ALA A 10 -43.58 50.86 -30.51
N SER A 11 -44.71 50.66 -29.81
CA SER A 11 -44.92 50.92 -28.38
C SER A 11 -46.43 51.01 -28.11
N SER A 12 -46.89 50.43 -26.99
CA SER A 12 -48.09 50.78 -26.21
C SER A 12 -48.06 49.85 -24.99
N VAL A 13 -47.49 50.26 -23.86
CA VAL A 13 -48.21 50.85 -22.71
C VAL A 13 -49.61 50.28 -22.58
N ASP A 14 -49.76 49.30 -21.69
CA ASP A 14 -50.97 49.20 -20.86
C ASP A 14 -50.58 48.62 -19.50
N GLU A 15 -50.94 49.41 -18.51
CA GLU A 15 -50.78 49.28 -17.08
C GLU A 15 -51.79 48.25 -16.56
N ILE A 16 -51.31 47.13 -15.99
CA ILE A 16 -52.19 46.13 -15.35
C ILE A 16 -51.75 45.90 -13.91
N GLU A 17 -52.65 46.34 -13.04
CA GLU A 17 -52.72 46.24 -11.59
C GLU A 17 -52.13 44.95 -10.99
N SER A 18 -51.26 45.14 -10.00
CA SER A 18 -50.64 44.08 -9.21
C SER A 18 -51.63 43.43 -8.23
N LYS A 19 -52.13 42.23 -8.57
CA LYS A 19 -52.85 41.36 -7.63
C LYS A 19 -51.88 40.75 -6.59
N PRO A 20 -52.30 40.60 -5.31
CA PRO A 20 -51.44 40.08 -4.25
C PRO A 20 -51.05 38.61 -4.46
N LYS A 21 -49.74 38.34 -4.36
CA LYS A 21 -49.15 37.00 -4.50
C LYS A 21 -49.53 36.12 -3.30
N LYS A 22 -50.19 34.99 -3.58
CA LYS A 22 -50.40 33.89 -2.62
C LYS A 22 -49.07 33.40 -2.05
N PRO A 23 -49.00 32.97 -0.77
CA PRO A 23 -47.79 32.42 -0.18
C PRO A 23 -47.31 31.19 -0.96
N ARG A 24 -46.03 31.21 -1.34
CA ARG A 24 -45.37 30.19 -2.14
C ARG A 24 -45.29 28.88 -1.36
N ALA A 25 -45.67 27.80 -2.02
CA ALA A 25 -45.82 26.44 -1.50
C ALA A 25 -44.64 25.93 -0.65
N SER A 26 -44.99 25.11 0.35
CA SER A 26 -44.09 24.38 1.25
C SER A 26 -42.96 23.66 0.50
N GLN A 27 -41.76 23.74 1.03
CA GLN A 27 -40.57 23.07 0.51
C GLN A 27 -40.84 21.57 0.31
N LYS A 28 -40.73 21.09 -0.93
CA LYS A 28 -40.86 19.67 -1.26
C LYS A 28 -39.66 18.93 -0.65
N THR A 29 -39.93 18.04 0.31
CA THR A 29 -38.99 17.02 0.75
C THR A 29 -38.48 16.23 -0.47
N PRO A 30 -37.16 16.04 -0.64
CA PRO A 30 -36.61 15.40 -1.82
C PRO A 30 -37.13 13.96 -1.95
N THR A 31 -37.69 13.65 -3.12
CA THR A 31 -38.16 12.31 -3.51
C THR A 31 -37.00 11.31 -3.48
N LYS A 32 -37.27 10.02 -3.23
CA LYS A 32 -36.23 8.96 -3.16
C LYS A 32 -35.27 8.99 -4.36
N GLU A 33 -35.78 9.24 -5.56
CA GLU A 33 -34.99 9.38 -6.80
C GLU A 33 -33.98 10.55 -6.77
N GLN A 34 -34.32 11.69 -6.16
CA GLN A 34 -33.38 12.82 -6.07
C GLN A 34 -32.23 12.53 -5.11
N LYS A 35 -32.49 11.75 -4.05
CA LYS A 35 -31.44 11.29 -3.13
C LYS A 35 -30.47 10.35 -3.85
N GLU A 36 -30.98 9.43 -4.66
CA GLU A 36 -30.15 8.51 -5.46
C GLU A 36 -29.28 9.24 -6.49
N ILE A 37 -29.82 10.26 -7.17
CA ILE A 37 -29.05 11.10 -8.10
C ILE A 37 -27.93 11.86 -7.38
N ASN A 38 -28.19 12.39 -6.18
CA ASN A 38 -27.17 13.10 -5.40
C ASN A 38 -26.07 12.15 -4.92
N VAL A 39 -26.42 10.98 -4.39
CA VAL A 39 -25.44 9.94 -3.99
C VAL A 39 -24.62 9.48 -5.20
N ALA A 40 -25.23 9.37 -6.39
CA ALA A 40 -24.51 9.02 -7.61
C ALA A 40 -23.49 10.12 -8.01
N LYS A 41 -23.86 11.40 -7.88
CA LYS A 41 -22.96 12.53 -8.15
C LYS A 41 -21.79 12.58 -7.16
N GLU A 42 -22.06 12.46 -5.86
CA GLU A 42 -21.03 12.41 -4.82
C GLU A 42 -20.03 11.27 -5.07
N LYS A 43 -20.51 10.06 -5.43
CA LYS A 43 -19.64 8.94 -5.80
C LYS A 43 -18.80 9.22 -7.04
N GLN A 44 -19.33 9.96 -8.03
CA GLN A 44 -18.55 10.33 -9.21
C GLN A 44 -17.46 11.36 -8.89
N GLU A 45 -17.78 12.33 -8.03
CA GLU A 45 -16.82 13.34 -7.57
C GLU A 45 -15.70 12.71 -6.74
N ALA A 46 -16.03 11.81 -5.80
CA ALA A 46 -15.04 11.05 -5.04
C ALA A 46 -14.10 10.24 -5.97
N ARG A 47 -14.65 9.59 -7.00
CA ARG A 47 -13.84 8.87 -8.00
C ARG A 47 -12.94 9.79 -8.82
N LYS A 48 -13.38 11.01 -9.14
CA LYS A 48 -12.56 12.00 -9.86
C LYS A 48 -11.42 12.49 -8.99
N ALA A 49 -11.68 12.84 -7.74
CA ALA A 49 -10.67 13.25 -6.77
C ALA A 49 -9.60 12.17 -6.59
N LEU A 50 -10.02 10.90 -6.41
CA LEU A 50 -9.09 9.77 -6.27
C LEU A 50 -8.23 9.57 -7.53
N ARG A 51 -8.82 9.74 -8.74
CA ARG A 51 -8.05 9.68 -9.98
C ARG A 51 -7.03 10.80 -10.10
N GLN A 52 -7.35 12.00 -9.65
CA GLN A 52 -6.42 13.13 -9.65
C GLN A 52 -5.28 12.89 -8.65
N ALA A 53 -5.60 12.50 -7.41
CA ALA A 53 -4.62 12.17 -6.39
C ALA A 53 -3.66 11.06 -6.86
N LYS A 54 -4.16 10.02 -7.54
CA LYS A 54 -3.31 8.97 -8.13
C LYS A 54 -2.38 9.48 -9.21
N LYS A 55 -2.87 10.35 -10.09
CA LYS A 55 -2.03 10.94 -11.15
C LYS A 55 -0.95 11.84 -10.56
N GLU A 56 -1.31 12.70 -9.62
CA GLU A 56 -0.38 13.57 -8.92
C GLU A 56 0.69 12.77 -8.19
N TRP A 57 0.29 11.69 -7.51
CA TRP A 57 1.19 10.74 -6.89
C TRP A 57 2.15 10.10 -7.91
N GLU A 58 1.64 9.51 -8.99
CA GLU A 58 2.45 8.89 -10.03
C GLU A 58 3.43 9.87 -10.68
N THR A 59 3.05 11.13 -10.87
CA THR A 59 3.95 12.17 -11.40
C THR A 59 4.98 12.67 -10.38
N SER A 60 4.71 12.50 -9.08
CA SER A 60 5.65 12.89 -8.03
C SER A 60 6.74 11.83 -7.78
N LEU A 61 6.53 10.61 -8.28
CA LEU A 61 7.50 9.54 -8.16
C LEU A 61 8.61 9.70 -9.19
N GLU A 62 9.82 9.88 -8.69
CA GLU A 62 11.03 9.79 -9.50
C GLU A 62 11.39 8.31 -9.67
N GLN A 63 11.66 7.89 -10.90
CA GLN A 63 12.08 6.52 -11.16
C GLN A 63 13.49 6.33 -10.60
N TRP A 64 13.70 5.23 -9.88
CA TRP A 64 15.03 4.90 -9.39
C TRP A 64 15.91 4.46 -10.56
N ASP A 65 17.06 5.11 -10.71
CA ASP A 65 18.09 4.70 -11.65
C ASP A 65 18.76 3.42 -11.11
N GLN A 66 18.54 2.31 -11.82
CA GLN A 66 19.01 0.99 -11.39
C GLN A 66 20.53 0.89 -11.48
N ASP A 67 21.22 1.03 -10.35
CA ASP A 67 22.60 0.57 -10.20
C ASP A 67 22.63 -0.95 -10.02
N GLU A 68 23.14 -1.69 -11.02
CA GLU A 68 23.23 -3.16 -10.96
C GLU A 68 24.12 -3.68 -9.81
N GLU A 69 25.04 -2.85 -9.33
CA GLU A 69 25.96 -3.17 -8.22
C GLU A 69 25.35 -2.86 -6.84
N PHE A 70 24.13 -2.31 -6.79
CA PHE A 70 23.51 -1.92 -5.54
C PHE A 70 23.24 -3.12 -4.64
N GLN A 71 23.74 -3.05 -3.39
CA GLN A 71 23.57 -4.08 -2.39
C GLN A 71 23.21 -3.50 -1.04
N TRP A 72 22.14 -4.03 -0.44
CA TRP A 72 21.74 -3.64 0.92
C TRP A 72 22.73 -4.14 1.98
N PRO A 73 22.81 -3.52 3.17
CA PRO A 73 23.61 -4.05 4.26
C PRO A 73 23.03 -5.37 4.80
N THR A 74 23.89 -6.21 5.37
CA THR A 74 23.45 -7.46 6.02
C THR A 74 22.47 -7.18 7.16
N GLY A 75 21.47 -8.05 7.32
CA GLY A 75 20.42 -7.89 8.32
C GLY A 75 19.20 -7.11 7.83
N THR A 76 19.30 -6.44 6.67
CA THR A 76 18.17 -5.74 6.05
C THR A 76 17.01 -6.70 5.80
N LEU A 77 15.81 -6.25 6.17
CA LEU A 77 14.56 -6.94 5.86
C LEU A 77 14.04 -6.45 4.51
N ALA A 78 13.62 -7.39 3.67
CA ALA A 78 13.08 -7.10 2.35
C ALA A 78 11.85 -7.95 2.03
N MET A 79 11.14 -7.52 0.99
CA MET A 79 9.99 -8.20 0.42
C MET A 79 10.15 -8.32 -1.09
N TYR A 80 9.45 -9.29 -1.67
CA TYR A 80 9.30 -9.34 -3.12
C TYR A 80 8.30 -8.30 -3.62
N LYS A 81 8.47 -7.91 -4.89
CA LYS A 81 7.52 -7.06 -5.62
C LYS A 81 6.07 -7.54 -5.48
N SER A 82 5.82 -8.83 -5.66
CA SER A 82 4.48 -9.43 -5.57
C SER A 82 3.86 -9.28 -4.18
N ASP A 83 4.69 -9.42 -3.14
CA ASP A 83 4.25 -9.39 -1.74
C ASP A 83 3.98 -7.94 -1.30
N ALA A 84 4.77 -6.98 -1.80
CA ALA A 84 4.53 -5.56 -1.60
C ALA A 84 3.22 -5.11 -2.27
N ARG A 85 2.94 -5.56 -3.50
CA ARG A 85 1.68 -5.26 -4.19
C ARG A 85 0.46 -5.81 -3.45
N SER A 86 0.53 -7.05 -2.97
CA SER A 86 -0.59 -7.70 -2.29
C SER A 86 -0.82 -7.15 -0.88
N SER A 87 0.25 -6.89 -0.12
CA SER A 87 0.15 -6.45 1.28
C SER A 87 -0.07 -4.94 1.40
N TYR A 88 0.67 -4.15 0.63
CA TYR A 88 0.70 -2.68 0.72
C TYR A 88 -0.10 -1.98 -0.38
N SER A 89 -0.80 -2.72 -1.26
CA SER A 89 -1.55 -2.15 -2.40
C SER A 89 -0.73 -1.18 -3.27
N LEU A 90 0.58 -1.39 -3.32
CA LEU A 90 1.49 -0.60 -4.16
C LEU A 90 1.36 -1.03 -5.62
N THR A 91 1.58 -0.08 -6.52
CA THR A 91 1.64 -0.33 -7.97
C THR A 91 3.06 -0.60 -8.42
N ASP A 92 3.22 -1.10 -9.64
CA ASP A 92 4.55 -1.32 -10.21
C ASP A 92 5.33 -0.01 -10.35
N THR A 93 4.65 1.09 -10.64
CA THR A 93 5.23 2.45 -10.70
C THR A 93 5.77 2.90 -9.35
N ASP A 94 5.03 2.65 -8.27
CA ASP A 94 5.49 2.92 -6.90
C ASP A 94 6.79 2.17 -6.61
N LEU A 95 6.82 0.87 -6.91
CA LEU A 95 7.96 0.03 -6.59
C LEU A 95 9.18 0.37 -7.45
N SER A 96 9.00 0.76 -8.71
CA SER A 96 10.10 1.21 -9.57
C SER A 96 10.76 2.51 -9.10
N SER A 97 10.13 3.28 -8.22
CA SER A 97 10.76 4.46 -7.59
C SER A 97 11.71 4.11 -6.45
N LEU A 98 11.69 2.85 -5.98
CA LEU A 98 12.48 2.41 -4.84
C LEU A 98 13.77 1.70 -5.26
N PRO A 99 14.86 1.89 -4.49
CA PRO A 99 16.05 1.07 -4.64
C PRO A 99 15.74 -0.40 -4.38
N HIS A 100 16.26 -1.28 -5.24
CA HIS A 100 16.03 -2.71 -5.12
C HIS A 100 17.26 -3.51 -5.56
N GLU A 101 17.44 -4.65 -4.92
CA GLU A 101 18.51 -5.59 -5.23
C GLU A 101 17.94 -6.70 -6.11
N SER A 102 18.47 -6.86 -7.32
CA SER A 102 18.08 -7.93 -8.24
C SER A 102 18.94 -9.17 -8.01
N ILE A 103 18.36 -10.35 -8.24
CA ILE A 103 19.14 -11.60 -8.24
C ILE A 103 19.62 -11.82 -9.67
N SER A 104 20.94 -11.99 -9.86
CA SER A 104 21.51 -12.31 -11.16
C SER A 104 20.80 -13.51 -11.81
N ASN A 105 20.44 -13.38 -13.09
CA ASN A 105 19.68 -14.38 -13.87
C ASN A 105 18.28 -14.71 -13.33
N SER A 106 17.70 -13.86 -12.47
CA SER A 106 16.31 -13.99 -12.03
C SER A 106 15.55 -12.68 -12.26
N PRO A 107 14.28 -12.73 -12.67
CA PRO A 107 13.43 -11.54 -12.70
C PRO A 107 13.00 -11.07 -11.30
N LYS A 108 13.47 -11.73 -10.23
CA LYS A 108 13.11 -11.41 -8.85
C LYS A 108 13.98 -10.27 -8.32
N ALA A 109 13.31 -9.32 -7.69
CA ALA A 109 13.94 -8.18 -7.02
C ALA A 109 13.45 -8.08 -5.57
N PHE A 110 14.35 -7.68 -4.69
CA PHE A 110 14.11 -7.44 -3.28
C PHE A 110 14.03 -5.94 -3.00
N TYR A 111 12.94 -5.53 -2.38
CA TYR A 111 12.68 -4.16 -1.95
C TYR A 111 12.76 -4.12 -0.43
N ARG A 112 13.41 -3.10 0.12
CA ARG A 112 13.53 -2.96 1.56
C ARG A 112 12.14 -2.79 2.20
N TYR A 113 11.93 -3.48 3.32
CA TYR A 113 10.65 -3.46 4.04
C TYR A 113 10.28 -2.06 4.51
N ASP A 114 11.23 -1.35 5.13
CA ASP A 114 11.03 0.00 5.66
C ASP A 114 10.58 0.97 4.55
N ASP A 115 11.26 0.96 3.41
CA ASP A 115 10.95 1.84 2.29
C ASP A 115 9.56 1.56 1.69
N ILE A 116 9.16 0.29 1.61
CA ILE A 116 7.80 -0.10 1.19
C ILE A 116 6.74 0.46 2.16
N LYS A 117 6.99 0.31 3.46
CA LYS A 117 6.09 0.77 4.52
C LYS A 117 5.94 2.29 4.47
N ASP A 118 7.04 3.01 4.37
CA ASP A 118 7.06 4.47 4.31
C ASP A 118 6.36 4.99 3.06
N LEU A 119 6.63 4.38 1.89
CA LEU A 119 5.96 4.74 0.64
C LEU A 119 4.45 4.49 0.72
N ALA A 120 4.02 3.37 1.30
CA ALA A 120 2.61 3.06 1.49
C ALA A 120 1.92 4.06 2.44
N ALA A 121 2.59 4.48 3.51
CA ALA A 121 2.11 5.51 4.42
C ALA A 121 1.96 6.86 3.72
N GLN A 122 2.97 7.29 2.96
CA GLN A 122 2.91 8.53 2.18
C GLN A 122 1.77 8.49 1.14
N LYS A 123 1.60 7.37 0.43
CA LYS A 123 0.51 7.20 -0.54
C LYS A 123 -0.87 7.28 0.11
N LEU A 124 -1.00 6.76 1.33
CA LEU A 124 -2.22 6.85 2.13
C LEU A 124 -2.51 8.30 2.55
N GLU A 125 -1.50 9.02 3.06
CA GLU A 125 -1.60 10.44 3.44
C GLU A 125 -2.00 11.33 2.26
N LYS A 126 -1.51 11.03 1.06
CA LYS A 126 -1.88 11.72 -0.19
C LYS A 126 -3.27 11.34 -0.71
N GLY A 127 -3.97 10.39 -0.07
CA GLY A 127 -5.29 9.94 -0.50
C GLY A 127 -5.29 9.20 -1.85
N ALA A 128 -4.12 8.75 -2.32
CA ALA A 128 -3.97 8.02 -3.59
C ALA A 128 -4.22 6.51 -3.44
N MET A 129 -4.42 6.04 -2.21
CA MET A 129 -4.79 4.67 -1.88
C MET A 129 -6.23 4.32 -2.24
N LYS A 130 -6.56 3.03 -2.20
CA LYS A 130 -7.94 2.55 -2.39
C LYS A 130 -8.80 2.96 -1.19
N GLU A 131 -10.05 3.33 -1.45
CA GLU A 131 -11.03 3.64 -0.40
C GLU A 131 -11.20 2.44 0.55
N GLY A 132 -11.16 2.70 1.86
CA GLY A 132 -11.22 1.68 2.91
C GLY A 132 -9.96 0.81 3.03
N TYR A 133 -8.85 1.20 2.40
CA TYR A 133 -7.58 0.54 2.62
C TYR A 133 -7.00 0.94 3.98
N GLU A 134 -6.53 -0.05 4.71
CA GLU A 134 -5.84 0.09 5.99
C GLU A 134 -4.48 -0.59 5.87
N LEU A 135 -3.46 0.06 6.43
CA LEU A 135 -2.11 -0.46 6.46
C LEU A 135 -2.07 -1.81 7.21
N PRO A 136 -1.19 -2.74 6.81
CA PRO A 136 -1.08 -4.02 7.49
C PRO A 136 -0.62 -3.87 8.95
N GLU A 137 0.09 -2.79 9.31
CA GLU A 137 0.46 -2.44 10.68
C GLU A 137 -0.74 -2.20 11.60
N THR A 138 -1.81 -1.63 11.07
CA THR A 138 -3.04 -1.39 11.83
C THR A 138 -3.84 -2.67 12.11
N LYS A 139 -3.51 -3.79 11.45
CA LYS A 139 -4.21 -5.07 11.60
C LYS A 139 -3.40 -6.00 12.48
N GLU A 140 -3.94 -6.34 13.65
CA GLU A 140 -3.27 -7.19 14.64
C GLU A 140 -2.90 -8.60 14.10
N SER A 141 -3.68 -9.12 13.16
CA SER A 141 -3.51 -10.45 12.58
C SER A 141 -2.80 -10.46 11.24
N SER A 142 -2.29 -9.31 10.75
CA SER A 142 -1.59 -9.27 9.47
C SER A 142 -0.29 -10.05 9.52
N GLN A 143 -0.15 -10.96 8.56
CA GLN A 143 1.09 -11.68 8.30
C GLN A 143 1.62 -11.25 6.94
N ILE A 144 2.92 -10.99 6.88
CA ILE A 144 3.62 -10.66 5.65
C ILE A 144 4.83 -11.57 5.49
N ARG A 145 5.15 -11.92 4.25
CA ARG A 145 6.36 -12.69 3.97
C ARG A 145 7.56 -11.76 3.93
N LEU A 146 8.59 -12.07 4.70
CA LEU A 146 9.82 -11.28 4.76
C LEU A 146 11.05 -12.11 4.44
N PHE A 147 12.06 -11.44 3.93
CA PHE A 147 13.39 -11.98 3.71
C PHE A 147 14.40 -11.18 4.51
N LYS A 148 15.43 -11.84 5.02
CA LYS A 148 16.53 -11.20 5.72
C LYS A 148 17.82 -11.40 4.95
N LYS A 149 18.53 -10.30 4.68
CA LYS A 149 19.85 -10.36 4.05
C LYS A 149 20.85 -11.03 5.00
N THR A 150 21.50 -12.09 4.54
CA THR A 150 22.48 -12.87 5.31
C THR A 150 23.91 -12.48 4.98
N ILE A 151 24.85 -12.78 5.89
CA ILE A 151 26.28 -12.66 5.59
C ILE A 151 26.60 -13.61 4.43
N GLN A 152 27.27 -13.08 3.41
CA GLN A 152 27.82 -13.86 2.32
C GLN A 152 29.04 -14.61 2.87
N ASP A 153 28.79 -15.74 3.53
CA ASP A 153 29.83 -16.52 4.17
C ASP A 153 30.53 -17.34 3.09
N GLU A 154 31.54 -16.74 2.44
CA GLU A 154 32.29 -17.31 1.31
C GLU A 154 32.78 -18.74 1.60
N ARG A 155 33.11 -19.03 2.87
CA ARG A 155 33.59 -20.34 3.32
C ARG A 155 32.52 -21.43 3.37
N ARG A 156 31.25 -21.08 3.61
CA ARG A 156 30.12 -22.05 3.61
C ARG A 156 29.54 -22.28 2.22
N ASN A 157 29.80 -21.36 1.29
CA ASN A 157 29.25 -21.39 -0.07
C ASN A 157 30.14 -22.07 -1.11
N ALA A 158 31.34 -22.53 -0.74
CA ALA A 158 32.19 -23.30 -1.66
C ALA A 158 31.50 -24.57 -2.21
N ASP A 159 30.67 -25.22 -1.39
CA ASP A 159 29.99 -26.47 -1.76
C ASP A 159 28.49 -26.30 -2.09
N LYS A 160 27.92 -25.11 -1.90
CA LYS A 160 26.49 -24.85 -2.13
C LYS A 160 26.31 -23.76 -3.16
N ARG A 161 25.54 -24.07 -4.20
CA ARG A 161 24.94 -23.10 -5.14
C ARG A 161 23.92 -22.21 -4.42
N VAL A 162 24.31 -21.46 -3.41
CA VAL A 162 23.44 -20.45 -2.79
C VAL A 162 23.51 -19.21 -3.67
N THR A 163 22.53 -19.09 -4.55
CA THR A 163 22.47 -18.04 -5.58
C THR A 163 21.89 -16.72 -5.07
N ALA A 164 21.40 -16.65 -3.83
CA ALA A 164 20.84 -15.42 -3.27
C ALA A 164 21.27 -15.24 -1.80
N ASN A 165 21.79 -14.06 -1.46
CA ASN A 165 22.20 -13.66 -0.11
C ASN A 165 21.01 -13.32 0.80
N TRP A 166 19.85 -13.96 0.56
CA TRP A 166 18.57 -13.66 1.19
C TRP A 166 17.99 -14.92 1.79
N SER A 167 17.72 -14.89 3.10
CA SER A 167 17.06 -15.96 3.83
C SER A 167 15.57 -15.67 3.97
N ASP A 168 14.73 -16.65 3.63
CA ASP A 168 13.28 -16.55 3.81
C ASP A 168 12.94 -16.71 5.29
N LEU A 169 12.25 -15.71 5.86
CA LEU A 169 11.72 -15.77 7.22
C LEU A 169 10.32 -16.39 7.27
N GLY A 170 9.72 -16.69 6.12
CA GLY A 170 8.34 -17.12 6.00
C GLY A 170 7.36 -15.98 6.29
N PHE A 171 6.14 -16.35 6.64
CA PHE A 171 5.11 -15.40 7.06
C PHE A 171 5.35 -14.96 8.51
N VAL A 172 5.63 -13.68 8.68
CA VAL A 172 5.89 -13.03 9.96
C VAL A 172 4.72 -12.11 10.30
N TYR A 173 4.28 -12.14 11.55
CA TYR A 173 3.27 -11.19 12.03
C TYR A 173 3.87 -9.78 12.10
N VAL A 174 3.14 -8.78 11.61
CA VAL A 174 3.65 -7.40 11.51
C VAL A 174 4.11 -6.85 12.86
N ARG A 175 3.37 -7.13 13.93
CA ARG A 175 3.73 -6.75 15.31
C ARG A 175 5.08 -7.31 15.82
N MET A 176 5.60 -8.36 15.20
CA MET A 176 6.86 -8.98 15.61
C MET A 176 8.06 -8.50 14.80
N ILE A 177 7.85 -7.73 13.72
CA ILE A 177 8.93 -7.35 12.78
C ILE A 177 10.03 -6.57 13.49
N ASP A 178 9.70 -5.68 14.41
CA ASP A 178 10.68 -4.91 15.19
C ASP A 178 11.61 -5.82 16.02
N ALA A 179 11.10 -6.98 16.45
CA ALA A 179 11.92 -7.99 17.14
C ALA A 179 12.88 -8.74 16.20
N TYR A 180 12.55 -8.84 14.91
CA TYR A 180 13.45 -9.38 13.88
C TYR A 180 14.52 -8.37 13.47
N ALA A 181 14.14 -7.09 13.32
CA ALA A 181 15.06 -6.01 12.99
C ALA A 181 16.11 -5.78 14.08
N SER A 182 15.72 -5.86 15.36
CA SER A 182 16.62 -5.73 16.51
C SER A 182 17.51 -6.96 16.77
N GLY A 183 17.33 -8.06 16.04
CA GLY A 183 18.05 -9.32 16.28
C GLY A 183 17.66 -10.05 17.59
N ALA A 184 16.70 -9.52 18.35
CA ALA A 184 16.20 -10.13 19.59
C ALA A 184 15.61 -11.53 19.36
N TRP A 185 15.02 -11.75 18.19
CA TRP A 185 14.44 -13.05 17.82
C TRP A 185 15.48 -14.16 17.64
N GLU A 186 16.65 -13.88 17.05
CA GLU A 186 17.71 -14.89 16.90
C GLU A 186 18.24 -15.36 18.26
N SER A 187 18.32 -14.45 19.22
CA SER A 187 18.70 -14.77 20.60
C SER A 187 17.68 -15.69 21.28
N LYS A 188 16.39 -15.50 21.01
CA LYS A 188 15.32 -16.36 21.51
C LYS A 188 15.37 -17.74 20.85
N ARG A 189 15.48 -17.81 19.53
CA ARG A 189 15.57 -19.08 18.77
C ARG A 189 16.77 -19.92 19.20
N LYS A 190 17.95 -19.30 19.36
CA LYS A 190 19.14 -20.00 19.87
C LYS A 190 18.95 -20.53 21.29
N LYS A 191 18.27 -19.79 22.17
CA LYS A 191 17.96 -20.26 23.53
C LYS A 191 16.97 -21.42 23.53
N ASP A 192 15.95 -21.37 22.68
CA ASP A 192 14.94 -22.42 22.57
C ASP A 192 15.54 -23.71 21.98
N SER A 193 16.38 -23.61 20.93
CA SER A 193 17.10 -24.77 20.38
C SER A 193 18.10 -25.38 21.37
N LEU A 194 18.70 -24.56 22.25
CA LEU A 194 19.64 -25.05 23.28
C LEU A 194 18.91 -25.71 24.47
N LYS A 195 17.62 -25.42 24.65
CA LYS A 195 16.77 -26.08 25.66
C LYS A 195 16.30 -27.44 25.18
N GLU A 196 15.94 -27.58 23.91
CA GLU A 196 15.57 -28.87 23.32
C GLU A 196 16.72 -29.88 23.40
N THR A 197 17.96 -29.45 23.11
CA THR A 197 19.14 -30.34 23.17
C THR A 197 19.57 -30.70 24.60
N LYS A 198 19.09 -29.99 25.63
CA LYS A 198 19.35 -30.30 27.04
C LYS A 198 18.22 -31.10 27.71
N GLY A 199 17.07 -31.26 27.06
CA GLY A 199 15.89 -31.94 27.59
C GLY A 199 15.91 -33.47 27.49
N GLU A 200 16.77 -34.05 26.64
CA GLU A 200 16.78 -35.50 26.37
C GLU A 200 17.61 -36.34 27.38
N GLY A 201 18.13 -35.75 28.45
CA GLY A 201 19.08 -36.40 29.37
C GLY A 201 18.56 -36.92 30.71
N SER A 202 17.26 -36.84 31.02
CA SER A 202 16.79 -37.15 32.39
C SER A 202 15.45 -37.89 32.46
N SER A 203 15.42 -39.14 32.00
CA SER A 203 14.45 -40.13 32.50
C SER A 203 14.88 -41.57 32.21
N SER A 204 15.51 -42.22 33.18
CA SER A 204 15.21 -43.62 33.54
C SER A 204 16.09 -44.05 34.72
N SER A 205 15.63 -43.69 35.92
CA SER A 205 16.00 -44.37 37.15
C SER A 205 15.07 -45.55 37.42
N SER A 206 15.66 -46.59 37.98
CA SER A 206 15.08 -47.59 38.89
C SER A 206 14.18 -48.70 38.34
N SER A 207 14.73 -49.91 38.39
CA SER A 207 14.06 -51.04 39.04
C SER A 207 15.10 -51.96 39.70
N LYS A 208 15.22 -51.80 41.03
CA LYS A 208 15.35 -52.93 41.99
C LYS A 208 14.22 -53.91 41.66
N THR A 209 14.40 -55.22 41.62
CA THR A 209 14.88 -56.17 42.65
C THR A 209 15.17 -57.49 41.95
#